data_AF-A0A0G0T8M4-F1
#
_entry.id   AF-A0A0G0T8M4-F1
#
_cell.length_a   1.000
_cell.length_b   1.000
_cell.length_c   1.000
_cell.angle_alpha   90.00
_cell.angle_beta   90.00
_cell.angle_gamma   90.00
#
_symmetry.space_group_name_H-M   'P 1'
#
loop_
_entity.id
_entity.type
_entity.pdbx_description
1 polymer ?
#
loop_
_entity_poly.entity_id
_entity_poly.type
_entity_poly.pdbx_seq_one_letter_code
_entity_poly.pdbx_strand_id
1 'polypeptide(L)'
;MRSVASAFLIIFFVLISFIGLLTATFKFQLLDYNFWQRSFEKNNVYQNLTVVIKNSLESQIEKEGGSKNEVKVLTDLITTENLKDFIGKNIQNILSFVNGRTPQVIAYIPVSIIPKNLLPKNLIGIQSEIPLKDLLTKFNYQNYQSLPLKELGSLGRSATFVFMGLISVLAVILILLVLLVKEGGRLTAPGIAVFSSGILTLIASKIGGSLKTLSSDGLSNNSSLANILAGNLLPPLIKEFMKTWSIIGTVLVIIGVALFFVRKPSYNIPK
;
A
#
# COMPACT_ATOMS: atom_id res chain seq x y z
N MET A 1 9.31 -23.76 -34.36
CA MET A 1 9.45 -22.30 -34.10
C MET A 1 8.23 -21.68 -33.42
N ARG A 2 7.00 -21.78 -33.96
CA ARG A 2 5.81 -21.15 -33.33
C ARG A 2 5.57 -21.56 -31.87
N SER A 3 5.66 -22.85 -31.53
CA SER A 3 5.47 -23.32 -30.15
C SER A 3 6.52 -22.79 -29.18
N VAL A 4 7.78 -22.65 -29.62
CA VAL A 4 8.87 -22.08 -28.82
C VAL A 4 8.63 -20.58 -28.58
N ALA A 5 8.23 -19.83 -29.63
CA ALA A 5 7.87 -18.43 -29.51
C ALA A 5 6.67 -18.21 -28.57
N SER A 6 5.64 -19.05 -28.66
CA SER A 6 4.49 -19.01 -27.75
C SER A 6 4.90 -19.28 -26.30
N ALA A 7 5.75 -20.28 -26.05
CA ALA A 7 6.24 -20.56 -24.70
C ALA A 7 7.02 -19.38 -24.10
N PHE A 8 7.89 -18.75 -24.89
CA PHE A 8 8.64 -17.57 -24.47
C PHE A 8 7.72 -16.39 -24.12
N LEU A 9 6.74 -16.10 -24.98
CA LEU A 9 5.75 -15.04 -24.76
C LEU A 9 4.88 -15.32 -23.52
N ILE A 10 4.52 -16.57 -23.25
CA ILE A 10 3.78 -16.96 -22.03
C ILE A 10 4.59 -16.63 -20.78
N ILE A 11 5.86 -17.04 -20.72
CA ILE A 11 6.73 -16.78 -19.55
C ILE A 11 6.86 -15.27 -19.33
N PHE A 12 7.14 -14.53 -20.40
CA PHE A 12 7.30 -13.09 -20.32
C PHE A 12 6.01 -12.37 -19.91
N PHE A 13 4.85 -12.82 -20.42
CA PHE A 13 3.54 -12.33 -19.99
C PHE A 13 3.32 -12.52 -18.50
N VAL A 14 3.61 -13.71 -17.96
CA VAL A 14 3.42 -14.01 -16.54
C VAL A 14 4.30 -13.12 -15.66
N LEU A 15 5.58 -12.95 -16.02
CA LEU A 15 6.50 -12.08 -15.28
C LEU A 15 6.07 -10.62 -15.30
N ILE A 16 5.74 -10.08 -16.48
CA ILE A 16 5.30 -8.68 -16.61
C ILE A 16 3.97 -8.46 -15.89
N SER A 17 3.05 -9.43 -15.96
CA SER A 17 1.76 -9.33 -15.27
C SER A 17 1.95 -9.26 -13.75
N PHE A 18 2.90 -10.04 -13.21
CA PHE A 18 3.23 -9.97 -11.78
C PHE A 18 3.84 -8.61 -11.39
N ILE A 19 4.76 -8.06 -12.18
CA ILE A 19 5.31 -6.71 -11.97
C ILE A 19 4.21 -5.64 -12.11
N GLY A 20 3.29 -5.83 -13.06
CA GLY A 20 2.11 -4.99 -13.26
C GLY A 20 1.19 -4.99 -12.04
N LEU A 21 0.95 -6.16 -11.44
CA LEU A 21 0.17 -6.29 -10.21
C LEU A 21 0.82 -5.57 -9.03
N LEU A 22 2.14 -5.71 -8.85
CA LEU A 22 2.90 -4.97 -7.83
C LEU A 22 2.79 -3.46 -8.04
N THR A 23 2.98 -3.00 -9.28
CA THR A 23 2.88 -1.57 -9.62
C THR A 23 1.46 -1.04 -9.41
N ALA A 24 0.44 -1.82 -9.76
CA ALA A 24 -0.96 -1.48 -9.53
C ALA A 24 -1.29 -1.37 -8.03
N THR A 25 -0.81 -2.32 -7.23
CA THR A 25 -0.93 -2.30 -5.75
C THR A 25 -0.31 -1.04 -5.19
N PHE A 26 0.90 -0.74 -5.64
CA PHE A 26 1.60 0.46 -5.22
C PHE A 26 0.85 1.74 -5.61
N LYS A 27 0.41 1.87 -6.86
CA LYS A 27 -0.24 3.09 -7.36
C LYS A 27 -1.67 3.28 -6.83
N PHE A 28 -2.50 2.25 -6.86
CA PHE A 28 -3.94 2.35 -6.61
C PHE A 28 -4.34 1.99 -5.19
N GLN A 29 -3.43 1.43 -4.39
CA GLN A 29 -3.71 1.09 -2.99
C GLN A 29 -2.76 1.84 -2.05
N LEU A 30 -1.44 1.66 -2.18
CA LEU A 30 -0.50 2.34 -1.28
C LEU A 30 -0.49 3.86 -1.45
N LEU A 31 -0.71 4.37 -2.67
CA LEU A 31 -0.75 5.80 -2.94
C LEU A 31 -2.15 6.42 -2.95
N ASP A 32 -3.19 5.67 -2.57
CA ASP A 32 -4.56 6.16 -2.46
C ASP A 32 -4.98 6.33 -0.99
N TYR A 33 -5.28 7.56 -0.58
CA TYR A 33 -5.74 7.86 0.78
C TYR A 33 -6.99 7.07 1.17
N ASN A 34 -7.92 6.88 0.23
CA ASN A 34 -9.17 6.18 0.51
C ASN A 34 -8.94 4.71 0.82
N PHE A 35 -7.87 4.11 0.27
CA PHE A 35 -7.50 2.75 0.63
C PHE A 35 -7.04 2.66 2.09
N TRP A 36 -6.16 3.57 2.53
CA TRP A 36 -5.68 3.61 3.92
C TRP A 36 -6.82 3.82 4.91
N GLN A 37 -7.66 4.83 4.66
CA GLN A 37 -8.79 5.14 5.54
C GLN A 37 -9.73 3.94 5.68
N ARG A 38 -10.17 3.35 4.55
CA ARG A 38 -11.07 2.18 4.57
C ARG A 38 -10.44 0.96 5.24
N SER A 39 -9.16 0.69 4.97
CA SER A 39 -8.43 -0.41 5.59
C SER A 39 -8.34 -0.25 7.11
N PHE A 40 -8.14 0.98 7.60
CA PHE A 40 -8.03 1.27 9.02
C PHE A 40 -9.37 1.24 9.74
N GLU A 41 -10.41 1.84 9.16
CA GLU A 41 -11.76 1.83 9.73
C GLU A 41 -12.32 0.41 9.82
N LYS A 42 -12.25 -0.37 8.73
CA LYS A 42 -12.81 -1.72 8.67
C LYS A 42 -12.14 -2.72 9.60
N ASN A 43 -10.89 -2.48 9.99
CA ASN A 43 -10.13 -3.35 10.89
C ASN A 43 -9.93 -2.73 12.28
N ASN A 44 -10.73 -1.72 12.67
CA ASN A 44 -10.71 -1.06 13.99
C ASN A 44 -9.31 -0.57 14.43
N VAL A 45 -8.48 -0.13 13.48
CA VAL A 45 -7.08 0.21 13.73
C VAL A 45 -6.95 1.38 14.69
N TYR A 46 -7.78 2.41 14.52
CA TYR A 46 -7.76 3.60 15.39
C TYR A 46 -8.13 3.26 16.84
N GLN A 47 -9.11 2.37 17.04
CA GLN A 47 -9.51 1.92 18.37
C GLN A 47 -8.40 1.09 19.02
N ASN A 48 -7.81 0.14 18.29
CA ASN A 48 -6.72 -0.69 18.78
C ASN A 48 -5.49 0.15 19.13
N LEU A 49 -5.10 1.09 18.26
CA LEU A 49 -4.00 2.01 18.52
C LEU A 49 -4.24 2.89 19.75
N THR A 50 -5.48 3.34 19.94
CA THR A 50 -5.85 4.11 21.15
C THR A 50 -5.52 3.32 22.41
N VAL A 51 -6.00 2.07 22.49
CA VAL A 51 -5.78 1.20 23.65
C VAL A 51 -4.30 0.91 23.84
N VAL A 52 -3.60 0.53 22.76
CA VAL A 52 -2.20 0.11 22.84
C VAL A 52 -1.27 1.27 23.20
N ILE A 53 -1.46 2.47 22.62
CA ILE A 53 -0.63 3.64 22.94
C ILE A 53 -0.88 4.08 24.39
N LYS A 54 -2.14 4.15 24.85
CA LYS A 54 -2.45 4.48 26.25
C LYS A 54 -1.77 3.52 27.21
N ASN A 55 -1.95 2.22 27.01
CA ASN A 55 -1.35 1.19 27.86
C ASN A 55 0.19 1.25 27.84
N SER A 56 0.79 1.52 26.68
CA SER A 56 2.24 1.66 26.55
C SER A 56 2.77 2.86 27.33
N LEU A 57 2.09 4.00 27.28
CA LEU A 57 2.49 5.21 28.02
C LEU A 57 2.33 5.03 29.53
N GLU A 58 1.20 4.48 29.97
CA GLU A 58 0.97 4.17 31.39
C GLU A 58 2.04 3.20 31.92
N SER A 59 2.34 2.13 31.17
CA SER A 59 3.35 1.15 31.57
C SER A 59 4.77 1.72 31.60
N GLN A 60 5.12 2.65 30.70
CA GLN A 60 6.42 3.32 30.74
C GLN A 60 6.57 4.18 31.99
N ILE A 61 5.53 4.92 32.38
CA ILE A 61 5.59 5.79 33.55
C ILE A 61 5.65 4.99 34.85
N GLU A 62 4.91 3.88 34.95
CA GLU A 62 5.04 2.98 36.10
C GLU A 62 6.47 2.42 36.23
N LYS A 63 7.14 2.12 35.10
CA LYS A 63 8.54 1.66 35.09
C LYS A 63 9.53 2.76 35.48
N GLU A 64 9.22 4.01 35.17
CA GLU A 64 10.01 5.19 35.55
C GLU A 64 9.71 5.68 36.98
N GLY A 65 8.85 4.98 37.72
CA GLY A 65 8.53 5.25 39.13
C GLY A 65 7.41 6.28 39.34
N GLY A 66 6.71 6.69 38.28
CA GLY A 66 5.55 7.57 38.34
C GLY A 66 4.23 6.84 38.54
N SER A 67 3.14 7.60 38.75
CA SER A 67 1.78 7.08 38.90
C SER A 67 0.98 7.22 37.60
N LYS A 68 0.10 6.25 37.30
CA LYS A 68 -0.84 6.35 36.16
C LYS A 68 -1.66 7.64 36.15
N ASN A 69 -1.97 8.18 37.34
CA ASN A 69 -2.74 9.42 37.47
C ASN A 69 -1.97 10.64 36.95
N GLU A 70 -0.64 10.61 36.92
CA GLU A 70 0.21 11.71 36.48
C GLU A 70 0.18 11.88 34.95
N VAL A 71 -0.06 10.79 34.21
CA VAL A 71 -0.15 10.82 32.74
C VAL A 71 -1.58 10.94 32.23
N LYS A 72 -2.57 10.87 33.11
CA LYS A 72 -3.99 10.82 32.76
C LYS A 72 -4.40 11.96 31.81
N VAL A 73 -3.90 13.16 32.06
CA VAL A 73 -4.18 14.32 31.19
C VAL A 73 -3.65 14.12 29.76
N LEU A 74 -2.52 13.43 29.58
CA LEU A 74 -1.96 13.12 28.25
C LEU A 74 -2.65 11.91 27.61
N THR A 75 -2.99 10.88 28.38
CA THR A 75 -3.69 9.69 27.85
C THR A 75 -5.15 9.97 27.53
N ASP A 76 -5.79 10.95 28.18
CA ASP A 76 -7.14 11.42 27.84
C ASP A 76 -7.19 12.15 26.49
N LEU A 77 -6.08 12.75 26.04
CA LEU A 77 -5.97 13.35 24.70
C LEU A 77 -5.87 12.32 23.58
N ILE A 78 -5.50 11.07 23.90
CA ILE A 78 -5.38 9.98 22.94
C ILE A 78 -6.76 9.34 22.79
N THR A 79 -7.65 9.97 22.01
CA THR A 79 -8.95 9.39 21.65
C THR A 79 -8.91 8.79 20.25
N THR A 80 -9.88 7.93 19.94
CA THR A 80 -10.04 7.34 18.61
C THR A 80 -10.18 8.43 17.56
N GLU A 81 -10.95 9.49 17.86
CA GLU A 81 -11.21 10.62 16.98
C GLU A 81 -9.94 11.44 16.74
N ASN A 82 -9.18 11.74 17.81
CA ASN A 82 -7.94 12.51 17.71
C ASN A 82 -6.86 11.74 16.94
N LEU A 83 -6.73 10.42 17.18
CA LEU A 83 -5.81 9.58 16.40
C LEU A 83 -6.25 9.46 14.95
N LYS A 84 -7.56 9.34 14.68
CA LYS A 84 -8.09 9.32 13.31
C LYS A 84 -7.76 10.60 12.57
N ASP A 85 -8.00 11.75 13.17
CA ASP A 85 -7.68 13.06 12.58
C ASP A 85 -6.17 13.22 12.36
N PHE A 86 -5.36 12.92 13.39
CA PHE A 86 -3.91 13.04 13.33
C PHE A 86 -3.28 12.12 12.26
N ILE A 87 -3.58 10.82 12.31
CA ILE A 87 -3.05 9.84 11.35
C ILE A 87 -3.62 10.12 9.95
N GLY A 88 -4.91 10.43 9.85
CA GLY A 88 -5.59 10.70 8.59
C GLY A 88 -4.96 11.88 7.84
N LYS A 89 -4.83 13.04 8.48
CA LYS A 89 -4.23 14.22 7.86
C LYS A 89 -2.76 14.02 7.51
N ASN A 90 -1.98 13.36 8.37
CA ASN A 90 -0.57 13.09 8.06
C ASN A 90 -0.42 12.12 6.87
N ILE A 91 -1.21 11.04 6.80
CA ILE A 91 -1.21 10.15 5.63
C ILE A 91 -1.62 10.92 4.38
N GLN A 92 -2.69 11.71 4.45
CA GLN A 92 -3.14 12.49 3.30
C GLN A 92 -2.06 13.46 2.80
N ASN A 93 -1.36 14.15 3.71
CA ASN A 93 -0.30 15.08 3.37
C ASN A 93 0.92 14.37 2.77
N ILE A 94 1.33 13.24 3.35
CA ILE A 94 2.42 12.40 2.80
C ILE A 94 2.04 11.90 1.40
N LEU A 95 0.84 11.35 1.22
CA LEU A 95 0.39 10.84 -0.08
C LEU A 95 0.21 11.96 -1.11
N SER A 96 -0.18 13.17 -0.69
CA SER A 96 -0.25 14.34 -1.57
C SER A 96 1.14 14.73 -2.07
N PHE A 97 2.14 14.71 -1.19
CA PHE A 97 3.53 14.92 -1.58
C PHE A 97 4.05 13.82 -2.51
N VAL A 98 3.87 12.54 -2.15
CA VAL A 98 4.39 11.40 -2.94
C VAL A 98 3.72 11.30 -4.33
N ASN A 99 2.47 11.75 -4.45
CA ASN A 99 1.79 11.88 -5.74
C ASN A 99 2.17 13.16 -6.52
N GLY A 100 3.03 14.01 -5.97
CA GLY A 100 3.48 15.26 -6.58
C GLY A 100 2.39 16.33 -6.64
N ARG A 101 1.41 16.31 -5.73
CA ARG A 101 0.38 17.35 -5.61
C ARG A 101 0.87 18.54 -4.78
N THR A 102 1.77 18.29 -3.83
CA THR A 102 2.43 19.32 -3.03
C THR A 102 3.94 19.25 -3.24
N PRO A 103 4.66 20.40 -3.20
CA PRO A 103 6.11 20.44 -3.41
C PRO A 103 6.91 19.98 -2.18
N GLN A 104 6.26 19.87 -1.02
CA GLN A 104 6.87 19.50 0.25
C GLN A 104 5.91 18.67 1.11
N VAL A 105 6.49 17.89 2.03
CA VAL A 105 5.72 17.16 3.05
C VAL A 105 5.23 18.15 4.10
N ILE A 106 3.93 18.16 4.33
CA ILE A 106 3.29 18.97 5.38
C ILE A 106 3.00 18.04 6.56
N ALA A 107 3.55 18.36 7.72
CA ALA A 107 3.25 17.67 8.96
C ALA A 107 2.02 18.32 9.61
N TYR A 108 1.10 17.49 10.08
CA TYR A 108 -0.04 17.94 10.87
C TYR A 108 0.18 17.62 12.35
N ILE A 109 0.03 18.62 13.22
CA ILE A 109 0.10 18.50 14.67
C ILE A 109 -1.15 19.17 15.26
N PRO A 110 -1.96 18.46 16.08
CA PRO A 110 -3.21 18.98 16.62
C PRO A 110 -2.97 19.91 17.83
N VAL A 111 -2.24 21.00 17.63
CA VAL A 111 -1.86 21.97 18.69
C VAL A 111 -3.08 22.58 19.39
N SER A 112 -4.24 22.64 18.72
CA SER A 112 -5.49 23.18 19.27
C SER A 112 -6.12 22.30 20.36
N ILE A 113 -5.76 21.01 20.41
CA ILE A 113 -6.33 20.04 21.35
C ILE A 113 -5.45 19.92 22.60
N ILE A 114 -4.19 20.34 22.52
CA ILE A 114 -3.22 20.24 23.61
C ILE A 114 -3.42 21.44 24.57
N PRO A 115 -3.60 21.19 25.88
CA PRO A 115 -3.67 22.26 26.87
C PRO A 115 -2.43 23.16 26.83
N LYS A 116 -2.61 24.49 26.88
CA LYS A 116 -1.51 25.47 26.72
C LYS A 116 -0.37 25.29 27.72
N ASN A 117 -0.68 24.82 28.93
CA ASN A 117 0.30 24.53 29.98
C ASN A 117 1.15 23.27 29.70
N LEU A 118 0.69 22.39 28.81
CA LEU A 118 1.40 21.18 28.38
C LEU A 118 2.06 21.33 27.01
N LEU A 119 1.80 22.45 26.31
CA LEU A 119 2.38 22.70 24.99
C LEU A 119 3.88 22.99 25.14
N PRO A 120 4.76 22.20 24.48
CA PRO A 120 6.20 22.48 24.46
C PRO A 120 6.50 23.89 23.96
N LYS A 121 7.49 24.58 24.57
CA LYS A 121 7.84 25.98 24.23
C LYS A 121 8.14 26.17 22.74
N ASN A 122 8.76 25.18 22.12
CA ASN A 122 9.10 25.11 20.70
C ASN A 122 7.88 24.94 19.78
N LEU A 123 6.70 24.57 20.30
CA LEU A 123 5.43 24.48 19.56
C LEU A 123 4.52 25.70 19.76
N ILE A 124 4.87 26.65 20.63
CA ILE A 124 4.08 27.87 20.87
C ILE A 124 4.06 28.72 19.59
N GLY A 125 2.86 29.12 19.15
CA GLY A 125 2.66 29.94 17.95
C GLY A 125 2.75 29.18 16.63
N ILE A 126 2.85 27.84 16.66
CA ILE A 126 2.80 27.00 15.46
C ILE A 126 1.34 26.79 15.03
N GLN A 127 1.10 26.90 13.72
CA GLN A 127 -0.15 26.47 13.10
C GLN A 127 -0.20 24.94 13.02
N SER A 128 -1.39 24.34 13.08
CA SER A 128 -1.53 22.88 13.08
C SER A 128 -0.93 22.20 11.85
N GLU A 129 -0.75 22.93 10.73
CA GLU A 129 -0.04 22.45 9.54
C GLU A 129 1.25 23.23 9.35
N ILE A 130 2.36 22.51 9.20
CA ILE A 130 3.69 23.11 9.03
C ILE A 130 4.53 22.24 8.09
N PRO A 131 5.39 22.83 7.23
CA PRO A 131 6.33 22.03 6.44
C PRO A 131 7.21 21.18 7.35
N LEU A 132 7.39 19.89 7.01
CA LEU A 132 8.17 18.95 7.81
C LEU A 132 9.59 19.46 8.06
N LYS A 133 10.19 20.14 7.07
CA LYS A 133 11.50 20.79 7.18
C LYS A 133 11.54 21.79 8.33
N ASP A 134 10.54 22.66 8.42
CA ASP A 134 10.47 23.70 9.43
C ASP A 134 10.22 23.09 10.81
N LEU A 135 9.38 22.05 10.87
CA LEU A 135 9.14 21.27 12.08
C LEU A 135 10.44 20.64 12.60
N LEU A 136 11.16 19.88 11.76
CA LEU A 136 12.40 19.20 12.15
C LEU A 136 13.49 20.19 12.58
N THR A 137 13.56 21.35 11.92
CA THR A 137 14.48 22.43 12.29
C THR A 137 14.17 22.97 13.69
N LYS A 138 12.89 23.13 14.04
CA LYS A 138 12.46 23.54 15.40
C LYS A 138 12.77 22.51 16.50
N PHE A 139 12.93 21.24 16.13
CA PHE A 139 13.35 20.18 17.03
C PHE A 139 14.88 19.93 17.00
N ASN A 140 15.67 20.85 16.44
CA ASN A 140 17.12 20.73 16.28
C ASN A 140 17.58 19.46 15.56
N TYR A 141 16.72 18.88 14.71
CA TYR A 141 17.09 17.70 13.94
C TYR A 141 17.84 18.16 12.68
N GLN A 142 19.17 18.19 12.72
CA GLN A 142 19.99 18.76 11.63
C GLN A 142 20.14 17.83 10.41
N ASN A 143 19.87 16.53 10.55
CA ASN A 143 20.17 15.53 9.52
C ASN A 143 19.03 15.30 8.50
N TYR A 144 17.98 16.14 8.49
CA TYR A 144 16.82 15.95 7.61
C TYR A 144 17.14 16.09 6.11
N GLN A 145 18.24 16.78 5.77
CA GLN A 145 18.67 16.96 4.37
C GLN A 145 19.12 15.65 3.71
N SER A 146 19.50 14.66 4.53
CA SER A 146 19.85 13.30 4.06
C SER A 146 18.62 12.45 3.73
N LEU A 147 17.41 12.89 4.07
CA LEU A 147 16.19 12.15 3.75
C LEU A 147 15.92 12.22 2.24
N PRO A 148 15.69 11.08 1.55
CA PRO A 148 15.46 11.04 0.10
C PRO A 148 14.04 11.52 -0.27
N LEU A 149 13.54 12.58 0.35
CA LEU A 149 12.19 13.12 0.16
C LEU A 149 11.98 13.58 -1.29
N LYS A 150 13.02 14.14 -1.92
CA LYS A 150 12.92 14.66 -3.30
C LYS A 150 12.55 13.59 -4.32
N GLU A 151 13.07 12.36 -4.14
CA GLU A 151 12.77 11.23 -5.03
C GLU A 151 11.33 10.74 -4.84
N LEU A 152 10.86 10.75 -3.59
CA LEU A 152 9.49 10.34 -3.22
C LEU A 152 8.43 11.25 -3.85
N GLY A 153 8.68 12.56 -3.98
CA GLY A 153 7.70 13.53 -4.47
C GLY A 153 7.23 13.32 -5.93
N SER A 154 7.96 12.54 -6.72
CA SER A 154 7.59 12.22 -8.11
C SER A 154 7.06 10.80 -8.30
N LEU A 155 7.15 9.98 -7.26
CA LEU A 155 7.04 8.53 -7.35
C LEU A 155 5.63 8.11 -7.77
N GLY A 156 4.59 8.80 -7.32
CA GLY A 156 3.21 8.53 -7.74
C GLY A 156 2.90 8.87 -9.21
N ARG A 157 3.62 9.82 -9.82
CA ARG A 157 3.51 10.08 -11.26
C ARG A 157 4.24 8.99 -12.05
N SER A 158 5.48 8.68 -11.66
CA SER A 158 6.28 7.62 -12.27
C SER A 158 5.58 6.27 -12.24
N ALA A 159 4.97 5.90 -11.11
CA ALA A 159 4.21 4.66 -10.97
C ALA A 159 3.01 4.58 -11.94
N THR A 160 2.40 5.72 -12.29
CA THR A 160 1.29 5.78 -13.24
C THR A 160 1.78 5.47 -14.67
N PHE A 161 2.89 6.08 -15.08
CA PHE A 161 3.49 5.81 -16.40
C PHE A 161 4.01 4.38 -16.51
N VAL A 162 4.68 3.87 -15.47
CA VAL A 162 5.15 2.48 -15.43
C VAL A 162 3.96 1.52 -15.54
N PHE A 163 2.88 1.75 -14.79
CA PHE A 163 1.67 0.93 -14.87
C PHE A 163 1.06 0.93 -16.29
N MET A 164 0.88 2.11 -16.89
CA MET A 164 0.35 2.21 -18.27
C MET A 164 1.26 1.53 -19.29
N GLY A 165 2.58 1.65 -19.14
CA GLY A 165 3.56 0.95 -19.97
C GLY A 165 3.43 -0.57 -19.85
N LEU A 166 3.37 -1.10 -18.62
CA LEU A 166 3.23 -2.54 -18.36
C LEU A 166 1.93 -3.10 -18.96
N ILE A 167 0.80 -2.40 -18.78
CA ILE A 167 -0.49 -2.82 -19.38
C ILE A 167 -0.42 -2.82 -20.91
N SER A 168 0.22 -1.80 -21.51
CA SER A 168 0.39 -1.72 -22.96
C SER A 168 1.24 -2.88 -23.49
N VAL A 169 2.33 -3.22 -22.81
CA VAL A 169 3.19 -4.37 -23.16
C VAL A 169 2.43 -5.69 -23.02
N LEU A 170 1.65 -5.87 -21.94
CA LEU A 170 0.81 -7.06 -21.78
C LEU A 170 -0.21 -7.22 -22.91
N ALA A 171 -0.86 -6.11 -23.32
CA ALA A 171 -1.79 -6.11 -24.44
C ALA A 171 -1.10 -6.52 -25.75
N VAL A 172 0.09 -5.98 -26.03
CA VAL A 172 0.88 -6.35 -27.21
C VAL A 172 1.25 -7.85 -27.17
N ILE A 173 1.74 -8.36 -26.04
CA ILE A 173 2.08 -9.78 -25.90
C ILE A 173 0.85 -10.66 -26.12
N LEU A 174 -0.32 -10.26 -25.58
CA LEU A 174 -1.56 -10.99 -25.76
C LEU A 174 -1.99 -11.03 -27.23
N ILE A 175 -1.88 -9.91 -27.95
CA ILE A 175 -2.14 -9.84 -29.40
C ILE A 175 -1.18 -10.76 -30.16
N LEU A 176 0.11 -10.71 -29.85
CA LEU A 176 1.11 -11.60 -30.48
C LEU A 176 0.80 -13.07 -30.24
N LEU A 177 0.39 -13.44 -29.01
CA LEU A 177 -0.04 -14.80 -28.69
C LEU A 177 -1.26 -15.22 -29.52
N VAL A 178 -2.24 -14.33 -29.74
CA VAL A 178 -3.41 -14.60 -30.59
C VAL A 178 -3.03 -14.70 -32.08
N LEU A 179 -2.09 -13.88 -32.55
CA LEU A 179 -1.62 -13.92 -33.95
C LEU A 179 -0.91 -15.24 -34.27
N LEU A 180 -0.19 -15.82 -33.30
CA LEU A 180 0.47 -17.13 -33.45
C LEU A 180 -0.51 -18.31 -33.56
N VAL A 181 -1.77 -18.13 -33.13
CA VAL A 181 -2.82 -19.16 -33.25
C VAL A 181 -3.26 -19.27 -34.71
N LYS A 182 -3.30 -20.50 -35.23
CA LYS A 182 -3.83 -20.81 -36.56
C LYS A 182 -5.33 -20.49 -36.62
N GLU A 183 -5.83 -20.09 -37.78
CA GLU A 183 -7.28 -19.88 -38.00
C GLU A 183 -8.08 -21.15 -37.66
N GLY A 184 -9.24 -20.96 -37.03
CA GLY A 184 -10.05 -22.06 -36.47
C GLY A 184 -9.47 -22.74 -35.23
N GLY A 185 -8.22 -22.40 -34.86
CA GLY A 185 -7.56 -22.91 -33.66
C GLY A 185 -8.11 -22.29 -32.38
N ARG A 186 -8.03 -23.04 -31.27
CA ARG A 186 -8.38 -22.56 -29.93
C ARG A 186 -7.31 -21.58 -29.42
N LEU A 187 -7.70 -20.60 -28.61
CA LEU A 187 -6.79 -19.62 -28.00
C LEU A 187 -6.02 -20.19 -26.81
N THR A 188 -5.38 -21.36 -26.99
CA THR A 188 -4.71 -22.08 -25.92
C THR A 188 -3.52 -21.34 -25.35
N ALA A 189 -2.64 -20.77 -26.18
CA ALA A 189 -1.46 -20.04 -25.69
C ALA A 189 -1.83 -18.76 -24.89
N PRO A 190 -2.73 -17.88 -25.39
CA PRO A 190 -3.29 -16.80 -24.57
C PRO A 190 -3.96 -17.29 -23.28
N GLY A 191 -4.75 -18.37 -23.36
CA GLY A 191 -5.41 -18.99 -22.21
C GLY A 191 -4.42 -19.44 -21.14
N ILE A 192 -3.34 -20.15 -21.52
CA ILE A 192 -2.28 -20.57 -20.59
C ILE A 192 -1.62 -19.35 -19.94
N ALA A 193 -1.31 -18.29 -20.70
CA ALA A 193 -0.66 -17.10 -20.16
C ALA A 193 -1.51 -16.42 -19.06
N VAL A 194 -2.79 -16.16 -19.37
CA VAL A 194 -3.72 -15.51 -18.44
C VAL A 194 -4.02 -16.41 -17.24
N PHE A 195 -4.26 -17.70 -17.46
CA PHE A 195 -4.50 -18.69 -16.42
C PHE A 195 -3.31 -18.82 -15.45
N SER A 196 -2.10 -18.97 -16.00
CA SER A 196 -0.87 -19.13 -15.19
C SER A 196 -0.58 -17.88 -14.37
N SER A 197 -0.84 -16.69 -14.94
CA SER A 197 -0.72 -15.43 -14.22
C SER A 197 -1.75 -15.32 -13.08
N GLY A 198 -2.98 -15.79 -13.30
CA GLY A 198 -4.01 -15.91 -12.28
C GLY A 198 -3.60 -16.86 -11.14
N ILE A 199 -3.09 -18.05 -11.46
CA ILE A 199 -2.56 -18.99 -10.46
C ILE A 199 -1.42 -18.37 -9.66
N LEU A 200 -0.44 -17.77 -10.31
CA LEU A 200 0.69 -17.13 -9.63
C LEU A 200 0.22 -16.04 -8.67
N THR A 201 -0.76 -15.24 -9.09
CA THR A 201 -1.38 -14.21 -8.27
C THR A 201 -2.08 -14.80 -7.03
N LEU A 202 -2.80 -15.92 -7.18
CA LEU A 202 -3.45 -16.62 -6.07
C LEU A 202 -2.42 -17.22 -5.10
N ILE A 203 -1.33 -17.80 -5.61
CA ILE A 203 -0.23 -18.32 -4.77
C ILE A 203 0.39 -17.17 -3.97
N ALA A 204 0.71 -16.05 -4.63
CA ALA A 204 1.29 -14.90 -3.97
C ALA A 204 0.34 -14.30 -2.92
N SER A 205 -0.96 -14.25 -3.21
CA SER A 205 -2.00 -13.83 -2.25
C SER A 205 -2.01 -14.70 -0.98
N LYS A 206 -1.93 -16.03 -1.14
CA LYS A 206 -1.87 -16.96 -0.01
C LYS A 206 -0.58 -16.80 0.81
N ILE A 207 0.57 -16.69 0.14
CA ILE A 207 1.87 -16.49 0.81
C ILE A 207 1.87 -15.18 1.61
N GLY A 208 1.40 -14.08 1.01
CA GLY A 208 1.29 -12.80 1.70
C GLY A 208 0.30 -12.81 2.86
N GLY A 209 -0.75 -13.63 2.78
CA GLY A 209 -1.66 -13.91 3.89
C GLY A 209 -0.95 -14.52 5.10
N SER A 210 0.01 -15.42 4.89
CA SER A 210 0.84 -16.03 5.95
C SER A 210 1.90 -15.07 6.53
N LEU A 211 2.41 -14.13 5.73
CA LEU A 211 3.34 -13.09 6.23
C LEU A 211 2.68 -12.16 7.25
N LYS A 212 1.35 -12.02 7.20
CA LYS A 212 0.56 -11.24 8.16
C LYS A 212 0.73 -11.75 9.60
N THR A 213 0.70 -13.07 9.82
CA THR A 213 0.78 -13.66 11.15
C THR A 213 2.19 -13.56 11.73
N LEU A 214 3.20 -13.73 10.87
CA LEU A 214 4.60 -13.54 11.27
C LEU A 214 4.91 -12.08 11.63
N SER A 215 4.29 -11.13 10.94
CA SER A 215 4.48 -9.70 11.19
C SER A 215 3.78 -9.24 12.48
N SER A 216 2.58 -9.76 12.79
CA SER A 216 1.90 -9.42 14.05
C SER A 216 2.68 -9.91 15.26
N ASP A 217 3.19 -11.14 15.19
CA ASP A 217 3.79 -11.82 16.35
C ASP A 217 5.25 -11.39 16.56
N GLY A 218 5.95 -11.01 15.49
CA GLY A 218 7.35 -10.56 15.55
C GLY A 218 7.53 -9.08 15.91
N LEU A 219 6.64 -8.19 15.47
CA LEU A 219 6.77 -6.75 15.70
C LEU A 219 6.15 -6.30 17.04
N SER A 220 5.14 -7.01 17.57
CA SER A 220 4.49 -6.66 18.84
C SER A 220 5.37 -6.89 20.07
N ASN A 221 6.42 -7.72 19.94
CA ASN A 221 7.28 -8.12 21.06
C ASN A 221 8.45 -7.16 21.32
N ASN A 222 8.57 -6.07 20.57
CA ASN A 222 9.64 -5.08 20.73
C ASN A 222 9.06 -3.75 21.24
N SER A 223 9.67 -3.17 22.27
CA SER A 223 9.10 -2.09 23.11
C SER A 223 9.09 -0.69 22.47
N SER A 224 9.64 -0.52 21.27
CA SER A 224 9.66 0.79 20.61
C SER A 224 8.28 1.17 20.06
N LEU A 225 7.86 2.43 20.28
CA LEU A 225 6.59 2.96 19.76
C LEU A 225 6.45 2.78 18.24
N ALA A 226 7.55 2.85 17.50
CA ALA A 226 7.56 2.62 16.05
C ALA A 226 7.15 1.18 15.69
N ASN A 227 7.64 0.19 16.42
CA ASN A 227 7.29 -1.22 16.20
C ASN A 227 5.84 -1.50 16.60
N ILE A 228 5.38 -0.90 17.70
CA ILE A 228 3.98 -0.95 18.13
C ILE A 228 3.06 -0.39 17.04
N LEU A 229 3.40 0.78 16.48
CA LEU A 229 2.64 1.38 15.39
C LEU A 229 2.67 0.49 14.14
N ALA A 230 3.84 0.03 13.71
CA ALA A 230 3.98 -0.83 12.54
C ALA A 230 3.20 -2.14 12.68
N GLY A 231 3.27 -2.78 13.85
CA GLY A 231 2.56 -4.03 14.15
C GLY A 231 1.03 -3.87 14.14
N ASN A 232 0.50 -2.67 14.38
CA ASN A 232 -0.94 -2.41 14.31
C ASN A 232 -1.41 -1.86 12.96
N LEU A 233 -0.54 -1.14 12.23
CA LEU A 233 -0.87 -0.50 10.95
C LEU A 233 -0.70 -1.43 9.75
N LEU A 234 0.36 -2.26 9.73
CA LEU A 234 0.72 -3.08 8.56
C LEU A 234 -0.20 -4.27 8.31
N PRO A 235 -0.58 -5.10 9.31
CA PRO A 235 -1.37 -6.29 9.05
C PRO A 235 -2.74 -6.02 8.40
N PRO A 236 -3.49 -4.96 8.77
CA PRO A 236 -4.72 -4.57 8.06
C PRO A 236 -4.51 -4.24 6.59
N LEU A 237 -3.42 -3.54 6.25
CA LEU A 237 -3.09 -3.18 4.86
C LEU A 237 -2.77 -4.43 4.04
N ILE A 238 -1.90 -5.31 4.57
CA ILE A 238 -1.55 -6.58 3.94
C ILE A 238 -2.81 -7.42 3.68
N LYS A 239 -3.73 -7.49 4.66
CA LYS A 239 -4.99 -8.23 4.52
C LYS A 239 -5.83 -7.72 3.33
N GLU A 240 -6.01 -6.41 3.19
CA GLU A 240 -6.81 -5.85 2.09
C GLU A 240 -6.06 -5.94 0.72
N PHE A 241 -4.73 -5.84 0.69
CA PHE A 241 -3.93 -6.14 -0.51
C PHE A 241 -4.16 -7.57 -0.98
N MET A 242 -3.96 -8.54 -0.08
CA MET A 242 -4.07 -9.96 -0.41
C MET A 242 -5.49 -10.34 -0.81
N LYS A 243 -6.53 -9.73 -0.21
CA LYS A 243 -7.92 -9.89 -0.66
C LYS A 243 -8.10 -9.42 -2.10
N THR A 244 -7.56 -8.26 -2.45
CA THR A 244 -7.65 -7.73 -3.82
C THR A 244 -6.94 -8.64 -4.81
N TRP A 245 -5.74 -9.11 -4.45
CA TRP A 245 -4.98 -10.05 -5.28
C TRP A 245 -5.73 -11.36 -5.47
N SER A 246 -6.38 -11.88 -4.42
CA SER A 246 -7.20 -13.08 -4.54
C SER A 246 -8.32 -12.90 -5.56
N ILE A 247 -9.02 -11.77 -5.54
CA ILE A 247 -10.10 -11.47 -6.50
C ILE A 247 -9.55 -11.39 -7.92
N ILE A 248 -8.48 -10.63 -8.14
CA ILE A 248 -7.83 -10.49 -9.45
C ILE A 248 -7.37 -11.85 -9.97
N GLY A 249 -6.70 -12.65 -9.12
CA GLY A 249 -6.24 -13.98 -9.46
C GLY A 249 -7.38 -14.90 -9.89
N THR A 250 -8.50 -14.90 -9.17
CA THR A 250 -9.70 -15.67 -9.53
C THR A 250 -10.28 -15.24 -10.87
N VAL A 251 -10.41 -13.93 -11.12
CA VAL A 251 -10.91 -13.40 -12.39
C VAL A 251 -10.01 -13.81 -13.55
N LEU A 252 -8.68 -13.69 -13.40
CA LEU A 252 -7.72 -14.11 -14.41
C LEU A 252 -7.80 -15.62 -14.68
N VAL A 253 -7.94 -16.45 -13.65
CA VAL A 253 -8.13 -17.90 -13.84
C VAL A 253 -9.39 -18.20 -14.66
N ILE A 254 -10.52 -17.56 -14.33
CA ILE A 254 -11.79 -17.75 -15.07
C ILE A 254 -11.64 -17.32 -16.53
N ILE A 255 -11.07 -16.15 -16.79
CA ILE A 255 -10.82 -15.65 -18.16
C ILE A 255 -9.87 -16.59 -18.91
N GLY A 256 -8.79 -17.03 -18.27
CA GLY A 256 -7.83 -17.97 -18.86
C GLY A 256 -8.48 -19.30 -19.26
N VAL A 257 -9.36 -19.84 -18.41
CA VAL A 257 -10.15 -21.04 -18.72
C VAL A 257 -11.10 -20.78 -19.88
N ALA A 258 -11.83 -19.66 -19.87
CA ALA A 258 -12.77 -19.31 -20.95
C ALA A 258 -12.06 -19.22 -22.32
N LEU A 259 -10.85 -18.67 -22.37
CA LEU A 259 -10.05 -18.60 -23.59
C LEU A 259 -9.72 -19.97 -24.20
N PHE A 260 -9.67 -21.05 -23.41
CA PHE A 260 -9.51 -22.40 -23.96
C PHE A 260 -10.67 -22.85 -24.84
N PHE A 261 -11.86 -22.29 -24.62
CA PHE A 261 -13.07 -22.62 -25.38
C PHE A 261 -13.31 -21.69 -26.56
N VAL A 262 -12.65 -20.52 -26.59
CA VAL A 262 -12.74 -19.56 -27.70
C VAL A 262 -11.84 -20.00 -28.86
N ARG A 263 -12.39 -19.95 -30.08
CA ARG A 263 -11.64 -20.20 -31.33
C ARG A 263 -11.39 -18.89 -32.07
N LYS A 264 -10.23 -18.80 -32.72
CA LYS A 264 -9.92 -17.71 -33.63
C LYS A 264 -10.85 -17.79 -34.85
N PRO A 265 -11.57 -16.71 -35.21
CA PRO A 265 -12.45 -16.73 -36.37
C PRO A 265 -11.64 -16.99 -37.65
N SER A 266 -12.19 -17.82 -38.54
CA SER A 266 -11.69 -18.00 -39.90
C SER A 266 -12.47 -17.04 -40.80
N TYR A 267 -11.80 -16.04 -41.37
CA TYR A 267 -12.41 -15.20 -42.39
C TYR A 267 -12.31 -15.96 -43.72
N ASN A 268 -13.38 -16.67 -44.10
CA ASN A 268 -13.56 -17.08 -45.48
C ASN A 268 -13.82 -15.81 -46.30
N ILE A 269 -12.79 -15.29 -46.96
CA ILE A 269 -12.98 -14.31 -48.03
C ILE A 269 -13.60 -15.12 -49.19
N PRO A 270 -14.87 -14.89 -49.56
CA PRO A 270 -15.41 -15.51 -50.77
C PRO A 270 -14.56 -15.01 -51.95
N LYS A 271 -14.01 -15.96 -52.71
CA LYS A 271 -13.29 -15.69 -53.96
C LYS A 271 -14.25 -15.19 -55.03
#